data_AF-E7G6F5-F1
#
_entry.id   AF-E7G6F5-F1
#
_cell.length_a   1.000
_cell.length_b   1.000
_cell.length_c   1.000
_cell.angle_alpha   90.00
_cell.angle_beta   90.00
_cell.angle_gamma   90.00
#
_symmetry.space_group_name_H-M   'P 1'
#
loop_
_entity.id
_entity.type
_entity.pdbx_description
1 polymer ?
#
loop_
_entity_poly.entity_id
_entity_poly.type
_entity_poly.pdbx_seq_one_letter_code
_entity_poly.pdbx_strand_id
1 'polypeptide(L)' 'NKYLKYYITQSTQMSVMHGFDYTTSFYRKKYNEASTHKHRRALVLTSRKLVRLIYVLLRDSKLYVSVSHDTVIE' A
#
# COMPACT_ATOMS: atom_id res chain seq x y z
N ASN A 1 -14.35 -2.74 -13.84
CA ASN A 1 -14.64 -1.32 -13.57
C ASN A 1 -13.37 -0.48 -13.75
N LYS A 2 -13.35 0.43 -14.75
CA LYS A 2 -12.18 1.27 -15.08
C LYS A 2 -11.88 2.31 -14.00
N TYR A 3 -12.92 2.89 -13.40
CA TYR A 3 -12.80 3.95 -12.40
C TYR A 3 -12.23 3.43 -11.09
N LEU A 4 -12.71 2.28 -10.61
CA LEU A 4 -12.22 1.71 -9.36
C LEU A 4 -10.70 1.43 -9.40
N LYS A 5 -10.22 0.86 -10.51
CA LYS A 5 -8.78 0.62 -10.70
C LYS A 5 -7.98 1.93 -10.67
N TYR A 6 -8.49 2.97 -11.31
CA TYR A 6 -7.84 4.28 -11.35
C TYR A 6 -7.71 4.88 -9.95
N TYR A 7 -8.81 4.94 -9.20
CA TYR A 7 -8.81 5.50 -7.86
C TYR A 7 -7.93 4.73 -6.89
N ILE A 8 -7.98 3.39 -6.88
CA ILE A 8 -7.09 2.59 -6.03
C ILE A 8 -5.62 2.87 -6.36
N THR A 9 -5.30 3.00 -7.65
CA THR A 9 -3.94 3.31 -8.10
C THR A 9 -3.52 4.70 -7.61
N GLN A 10 -4.38 5.71 -7.75
CA GLN A 10 -4.11 7.06 -7.23
C GLN A 10 -3.97 7.09 -5.70
N SER A 11 -4.87 6.43 -4.97
CA SER A 11 -4.78 6.32 -3.50
C SER A 11 -3.47 5.66 -3.08
N THR A 12 -3.04 4.60 -3.79
CA THR A 12 -1.75 3.94 -3.53
C THR A 12 -0.58 4.90 -3.70
N GLN A 13 -0.58 5.68 -4.78
CA GLN A 13 0.46 6.69 -5.01
C GLN A 13 0.50 7.70 -3.85
N MET A 14 -0.67 8.19 -3.44
CA MET A 14 -0.79 9.13 -2.32
C MET A 14 -0.29 8.52 -1.00
N SER A 15 -0.66 7.28 -0.69
CA SER A 15 -0.18 6.56 0.51
C SER A 15 1.35 6.40 0.54
N VAL A 16 1.97 6.12 -0.61
CA VAL A 16 3.43 6.04 -0.72
C VAL A 16 4.07 7.42 -0.53
N MET A 17 3.46 8.49 -1.06
CA MET A 17 3.96 9.86 -0.89
C MET A 17 3.87 10.35 0.55
N HIS A 18 2.80 10.00 1.28
CA HIS A 18 2.66 10.32 2.71
C HIS A 18 3.47 9.42 3.64
N GLY A 19 4.28 8.49 3.10
CA GLY A 19 5.19 7.68 3.90
C GLY A 19 4.51 6.56 4.70
N PHE A 20 3.36 6.08 4.25
CA PHE A 20 2.67 4.99 4.93
C PHE A 20 3.51 3.70 4.86
N ASP A 21 3.99 3.21 6.00
CA ASP A 21 5.09 2.23 6.05
C ASP A 21 4.76 0.92 5.33
N TYR A 22 3.53 0.42 5.49
CA TYR A 22 3.05 -0.80 4.83
C TYR A 22 3.13 -0.75 3.30
N THR A 23 2.79 0.41 2.70
CA THR A 23 2.80 0.60 1.25
C THR A 23 4.18 1.01 0.74
N THR A 24 4.89 1.88 1.47
CA THR A 24 6.16 2.46 1.05
C THR A 24 7.28 1.43 1.03
N SER A 25 7.38 0.59 2.07
CA SER A 25 8.37 -0.50 2.13
C SER A 25 8.20 -1.48 0.97
N PHE A 26 6.95 -1.90 0.70
CA PHE A 26 6.64 -2.81 -0.38
C PHE A 26 6.85 -2.19 -1.76
N TYR A 27 6.47 -0.93 -1.94
CA TYR A 27 6.70 -0.18 -3.17
C TYR A 27 8.20 -0.12 -3.50
N ARG A 28 9.05 0.28 -2.54
CA ARG A 28 10.50 0.37 -2.74
C ARG A 28 11.12 -0.98 -3.10
N LYS A 29 10.71 -2.05 -2.42
CA LYS A 29 11.13 -3.42 -2.74
C LYS A 29 10.80 -3.77 -4.19
N LYS A 30 9.55 -3.57 -4.63
CA LYS A 30 9.12 -3.88 -5.99
C LYS A 30 9.69 -2.96 -7.06
N TYR A 31 10.02 -1.73 -6.69
CA TYR A 31 10.71 -0.79 -7.57
C TYR A 31 12.12 -1.29 -7.89
N ASN A 32 12.86 -1.75 -6.88
CA ASN A 32 14.23 -2.25 -7.06
C ASN A 32 14.28 -3.58 -7.82
N GLU A 33 13.31 -4.47 -7.62
CA GLU A 33 13.21 -5.76 -8.34
C GLU A 33 12.89 -5.61 -9.84
N ALA A 34 12.29 -4.50 -10.27
CA ALA A 34 11.88 -4.31 -11.65
C ALA A 34 13.05 -3.80 -12.50
N SER A 35 13.26 -4.40 -13.68
CA SER A 35 14.21 -3.90 -14.68
C SER A 35 13.59 -2.78 -15.52
N THR A 36 12.37 -2.99 -16.04
CA THR A 36 11.64 -2.03 -16.88
C THR A 36 10.36 -1.53 -16.22
N HIS A 37 9.92 -0.31 -16.60
CA HIS A 37 8.70 0.35 -16.09
C HIS A 37 8.54 0.28 -14.57
N LYS A 38 9.65 0.48 -13.84
CA LYS A 38 9.76 0.22 -12.40
C LYS A 38 8.65 0.88 -11.60
N HIS A 39 8.43 2.17 -11.83
CA HIS A 39 7.40 2.96 -11.16
C HIS A 39 6.00 2.36 -11.35
N ARG A 40 5.54 2.22 -12.60
CA ARG A 40 4.20 1.71 -12.90
C ARG A 40 3.99 0.28 -12.39
N ARG A 41 5.02 -0.58 -12.50
CA ARG A 41 4.95 -1.98 -12.04
C ARG A 41 4.87 -2.06 -10.51
N ALA A 42 5.75 -1.34 -9.80
CA ALA A 42 5.74 -1.27 -8.35
C ALA A 42 4.42 -0.72 -7.81
N LEU A 43 3.88 0.32 -8.44
CA LEU A 43 2.64 0.96 -8.01
C LEU A 43 1.45 0.02 -8.16
N VAL A 44 1.30 -0.66 -9.31
CA VAL A 44 0.22 -1.64 -9.53
C VAL A 44 0.30 -2.82 -8.56
N LEU A 45 1.50 -3.34 -8.28
CA LEU A 45 1.67 -4.42 -7.32
C LEU A 45 1.31 -3.98 -5.90
N THR A 46 1.69 -2.74 -5.53
CA THR A 46 1.36 -2.15 -4.24
C THR A 46 -0.14 -1.93 -4.11
N SER A 47 -0.82 -1.47 -5.17
CA SER A 47 -2.28 -1.35 -5.21
C SER A 47 -2.99 -2.67 -4.95
N ARG A 48 -2.52 -3.77 -5.55
CA ARG A 48 -3.09 -5.11 -5.28
C ARG A 48 -2.90 -5.52 -3.81
N LYS A 49 -1.74 -5.23 -3.24
CA LYS A 49 -1.44 -5.51 -1.83
C LYS A 49 -2.30 -4.65 -0.88
N LEU A 50 -2.59 -3.41 -1.26
CA LEU A 50 -3.49 -2.50 -0.52
C LEU A 50 -4.94 -3.01 -0.54
N VAL A 51 -5.45 -3.43 -1.70
CA VAL A 51 -6.80 -4.01 -1.81
C VAL A 51 -6.95 -5.25 -0.93
N ARG A 52 -5.92 -6.11 -0.90
CA ARG A 52 -5.90 -7.29 -0.02
C ARG A 52 -6.04 -6.88 1.45
N LEU A 53 -5.33 -5.84 1.88
CA LEU A 53 -5.43 -5.31 3.24
C LEU A 53 -6.84 -4.79 3.54
N ILE A 54 -7.39 -3.95 2.68
CA ILE A 54 -8.75 -3.39 2.85
C ILE A 54 -9.78 -4.52 2.96
N TYR A 55 -9.68 -5.54 2.10
CA TYR A 55 -10.58 -6.69 2.11
C TYR A 55 -10.52 -7.46 3.42
N VAL A 56 -9.32 -7.74 3.95
CA VAL A 56 -9.15 -8.45 5.22
C VAL A 56 -9.71 -7.62 6.39
N LEU A 57 -9.42 -6.32 6.43
CA LEU A 57 -9.93 -5.42 7.47
C LEU A 57 -11.46 -5.35 7.47
N LEU A 58 -12.07 -5.26 6.28
CA LEU A 58 -13.51 -5.20 6.14
C LEU A 58 -14.16 -6.53 6.54
N ARG A 59 -13.58 -7.66 6.12
CA ARG A 59 -14.06 -9.00 6.49
C ARG A 59 -14.02 -9.21 8.00
N ASP A 60 -12.94 -8.77 8.64
CA ASP A 60 -12.73 -8.96 10.07
C ASP A 60 -13.38 -7.82 10.90
N SER A 61 -14.00 -6.83 10.24
CA SER A 61 -14.60 -5.62 10.84
C SER A 61 -13.65 -4.88 11.79
N LYS A 62 -12.37 -4.78 11.41
CA LYS A 62 -11.31 -4.15 12.19
C LYS A 62 -10.82 -2.86 11.54
N LEU A 63 -10.51 -1.88 12.38
CA LEU A 63 -9.83 -0.67 11.94
C LEU A 63 -8.34 -0.97 11.70
N TYR A 64 -7.75 -0.27 10.74
CA TYR A 64 -6.30 -0.33 10.54
C TYR A 64 -5.60 0.34 11.72
N VAL A 65 -4.73 -0.41 12.39
CA VAL A 65 -3.85 0.11 13.44
C VAL A 65 -2.45 0.18 12.85
N SER A 66 -1.92 1.39 12.64
CA SER A 66 -0.50 1.54 12.38
C SER A 66 0.23 1.16 13.66
N VAL A 67 1.22 0.29 13.56
CA VAL A 67 2.20 0.11 14.64
C VAL A 67 3.06 1.37 14.67
N SER A 68 2.50 2.44 15.22
CA SER A 68 3.26 3.56 15.73
C SER A 68 4.17 2.99 16.81
N HIS A 69 5.42 3.41 16.88
CA HIS A 69 6.39 2.99 17.90
C HIS A 69 6.01 3.42 19.34
N ASP A 70 4.73 3.68 19.62
CA ASP A 70 4.22 4.20 20.89
C ASP A 70 3.93 3.11 21.92
N THR A 71 4.30 1.86 21.64
CA THR A 71 4.32 0.77 22.64
C THR A 71 5.73 0.45 23.13
N VAL A 72 6.67 1.40 23.06
CA VAL A 72 7.79 1.43 24.01
C VAL A 72 7.32 2.28 25.20
N ILE A 73 6.44 1.69 25.99
CA ILE A 73 6.14 2.14 27.34
C ILE A 73 7.21 1.47 28.21
N GLU A 74 8.02 2.27 28.89
CA GLU A 74 8.68 1.84 30.14
C GLU A 74 7.64 1.29 31.12
#